data_AF-A0A1I7GPX9-F1
#
_entry.id   AF-A0A1I7GPX9-F1
#
_cell.length_a   1.000
_cell.length_b   1.000
_cell.length_c   1.000
_cell.angle_alpha   90.00
_cell.angle_beta   90.00
_cell.angle_gamma   90.00
#
_symmetry.space_group_name_H-M   'P 1'
#
loop_
_entity.id
_entity.type
_entity.pdbx_description
1 polymer ?
#
loop_
_entity_poly.entity_id
_entity_poly.type
_entity_poly.pdbx_seq_one_letter_code
_entity_poly.pdbx_strand_id
1 'polypeptide(L)'
;MKKVIISHYGLPIVKLMVILVVGILVLGISHTVQALTREEVAENLAINVEDGLSSEEYFALGQQYETGDGVVQWYAKALAYYKAAEEQGLVEARTAIDNLNAYKAEVLADGDQGAIFTFYRTGVTASQKGDYEQAFAIYYDDSFFFEDPQDRGLGGLADLYLAGDGVEQNVSSAMSIYEVMAVEQGKGNGYTALGNIYAAATGTYPGVNQSNDTALKYYLLSFQSDNLTATDFKGPRYAANFYDSGFYHDDGTWENPNYTLAEEYYLIAVAGNGRTFDGTAAYKLGTYYEYGREGIAQDYSKAVYYYEKALSDSNVHSTMLGIPDTYLALGRFYENGLGVAIDLEKALSYYYQAQAAAQDNLDLGGNVAGYEAALKVYQEATEAIQRLTQGTNDTETTTENQQTTTDDTTTETTSGDENQEVVTLSDATTGVSVIGTQAALSNAVTVVVMRTTVAALKDLNYDAYDITLQDASGNEVQPSEAVQVILPVTYEVSALYHVANDDSLTSVDVIQNGNKVTFTISHFSIYAVVYKEQIALEETSSDVAVSEPQKKQLDTLPKTGSQSSKPLTFIGVALVMILSVFTINYFLKQKIMSRK
;
A
#
# COMPACT_ATOMS: atom_id res chain seq x y z
N MET A 1 14.12 60.47 10.59
CA MET A 1 13.07 60.37 11.64
C MET A 1 12.14 59.20 11.31
N LYS A 2 11.89 58.37 12.32
CA LYS A 2 10.85 57.33 12.49
C LYS A 2 10.72 56.18 11.46
N LYS A 3 11.29 55.04 11.88
CA LYS A 3 10.90 53.66 11.52
C LYS A 3 9.41 53.44 11.81
N VAL A 4 8.71 52.81 10.88
CA VAL A 4 7.40 52.17 11.12
C VAL A 4 7.66 50.68 11.31
N ILE A 5 7.27 50.17 12.47
CA ILE A 5 7.31 48.75 12.85
C ILE A 5 5.95 48.17 12.45
N ILE A 6 5.94 47.21 11.53
CA ILE A 6 4.76 46.41 11.19
C ILE A 6 4.80 45.16 12.08
N SER A 7 3.85 45.02 12.99
CA SER A 7 3.78 43.92 13.96
C SER A 7 3.26 42.62 13.33
N HIS A 8 4.03 41.55 13.49
CA HIS A 8 3.66 40.15 13.27
C HIS A 8 2.58 39.67 14.26
N TYR A 9 1.30 39.69 13.86
CA TYR A 9 0.22 39.03 14.61
C TYR A 9 -0.79 38.31 13.69
N GLY A 10 -0.36 37.80 12.54
CA GLY A 10 -1.23 37.07 11.59
C GLY A 10 -1.23 35.54 11.74
N LEU A 11 -0.19 34.96 12.33
CA LEU A 11 0.02 33.49 12.35
C LEU A 11 -0.75 32.72 13.45
N PRO A 12 -1.05 33.27 14.65
CA PRO A 12 -1.77 32.53 15.69
C PRO A 12 -3.28 32.42 15.45
N ILE A 13 -3.87 33.34 14.68
CA ILE A 13 -5.33 33.41 14.48
C ILE A 13 -5.81 32.36 13.48
N VAL A 14 -5.00 32.05 12.46
CA VAL A 14 -5.28 30.98 11.49
C VAL A 14 -5.20 29.61 12.16
N LYS A 15 -4.19 29.37 13.02
CA LYS A 15 -4.12 28.13 13.84
C LYS A 15 -5.30 27.98 14.80
N LEU A 16 -5.84 29.08 15.34
CA LEU A 16 -7.02 29.03 16.21
C LEU A 16 -8.31 28.76 15.42
N MET A 17 -8.44 29.24 14.18
CA MET A 17 -9.60 28.99 13.33
C MET A 17 -9.65 27.55 12.80
N VAL A 18 -8.50 26.95 12.45
CA VAL A 18 -8.42 25.54 12.04
C VAL A 18 -8.88 24.60 13.17
N ILE A 19 -8.49 24.88 14.42
CA ILE A 19 -8.94 24.11 15.59
C ILE A 19 -10.45 24.32 15.85
N LEU A 20 -10.99 25.51 15.54
CA LEU A 20 -12.40 25.83 15.77
C LEU A 20 -13.34 25.21 14.71
N VAL A 21 -12.90 25.12 13.44
CA VAL A 21 -13.67 24.49 12.36
C VAL A 21 -13.69 22.97 12.54
N VAL A 22 -12.57 22.36 12.92
CA VAL A 22 -12.51 20.93 13.32
C VAL A 22 -13.37 20.67 14.57
N GLY A 23 -13.38 21.60 15.53
CA GLY A 23 -14.19 21.48 16.75
C GLY A 23 -15.70 21.54 16.53
N ILE A 24 -16.19 22.24 15.51
CA ILE A 24 -17.64 22.40 15.26
C ILE A 24 -18.21 21.22 14.46
N LEU A 25 -17.42 20.59 13.58
CA LEU A 25 -17.81 19.34 12.89
C LEU A 25 -17.85 18.12 13.83
N VAL A 26 -17.07 18.12 14.90
CA VAL A 26 -17.04 17.05 15.91
C VAL A 26 -18.21 17.12 16.92
N LEU A 27 -18.82 18.30 17.10
CA LEU A 27 -19.84 18.53 18.15
C LEU A 27 -21.31 18.34 17.68
N GLY A 28 -21.53 17.95 16.43
CA GLY A 28 -22.86 17.93 15.81
C GLY A 28 -23.75 16.72 16.09
N ILE A 29 -23.22 15.59 16.57
CA ILE A 29 -24.01 14.40 16.95
C ILE A 29 -23.35 13.71 18.14
N SER A 30 -23.71 14.11 19.36
CA SER A 30 -23.35 13.36 20.57
C SER A 30 -24.30 12.17 20.77
N HIS A 31 -24.18 11.18 19.91
CA HIS A 31 -24.30 9.79 20.34
C HIS A 31 -22.91 9.20 20.12
N THR A 32 -22.13 9.10 21.20
CA THR A 32 -20.94 8.25 21.19
C THR A 32 -21.44 6.81 21.06
N VAL A 33 -21.65 6.36 19.83
CA VAL A 33 -21.61 4.93 19.54
C VAL A 33 -20.19 4.55 19.90
N GLN A 34 -20.04 3.81 21.00
CA GLN A 34 -18.76 3.23 21.34
C GLN A 34 -18.43 2.26 20.20
N ALA A 35 -17.24 2.39 19.62
CA ALA A 35 -16.77 1.48 18.59
C ALA A 35 -16.90 0.04 19.10
N LEU A 36 -17.38 -0.86 18.24
CA LEU A 36 -17.47 -2.29 18.58
C LEU A 36 -16.09 -2.81 18.97
N THR A 37 -16.03 -3.69 19.96
CA THR A 37 -14.80 -4.41 20.29
C THR A 37 -14.58 -5.58 19.32
N ARG A 38 -13.35 -6.07 19.25
CA ARG A 38 -13.02 -7.33 18.55
C ARG A 38 -13.90 -8.49 18.99
N GLU A 39 -14.21 -8.57 20.28
CA GLU A 39 -15.09 -9.60 20.86
C GLU A 39 -16.53 -9.44 20.35
N GLU A 40 -17.07 -8.22 20.36
CA GLU A 40 -18.43 -7.96 19.86
C GLU A 40 -18.53 -8.22 18.34
N VAL A 41 -17.49 -7.92 17.56
CA VAL A 41 -17.44 -8.29 16.14
C VAL A 41 -17.40 -9.81 15.97
N ALA A 42 -16.58 -10.53 16.75
CA ALA A 42 -16.55 -11.99 16.71
C ALA A 42 -17.92 -12.62 17.05
N GLU A 43 -18.64 -12.07 18.03
CA GLU A 43 -20.00 -12.50 18.37
C GLU A 43 -20.99 -12.25 17.22
N ASN A 44 -20.92 -11.07 16.59
CA ASN A 44 -21.80 -10.73 15.46
C ASN A 44 -21.52 -11.57 14.21
N LEU A 45 -20.29 -12.02 14.02
CA LEU A 45 -19.87 -12.85 12.89
C LEU A 45 -19.91 -14.36 13.20
N ALA A 46 -20.40 -14.74 14.39
CA ALA A 46 -20.43 -16.12 14.83
C ALA A 46 -21.14 -17.02 13.80
N ILE A 47 -20.50 -18.15 13.51
CA ILE A 47 -21.01 -19.13 12.55
C ILE A 47 -22.25 -19.81 13.14
N ASN A 48 -23.39 -19.60 12.49
CA ASN A 48 -24.62 -20.33 12.78
C ASN A 48 -24.68 -21.59 11.91
N VAL A 49 -24.98 -22.72 12.53
CA VAL A 49 -25.18 -24.00 11.84
C VAL A 49 -26.65 -24.23 11.55
N GLU A 50 -26.94 -25.09 10.57
CA GLU A 50 -28.31 -25.39 10.14
C GLU A 50 -29.16 -25.97 11.27
N ASP A 51 -30.39 -25.49 11.45
CA ASP A 51 -31.30 -26.01 12.47
C ASP A 51 -31.88 -27.38 12.08
N GLY A 52 -32.17 -28.22 13.08
CA GLY A 52 -32.98 -29.42 12.93
C GLY A 52 -32.25 -30.69 12.52
N LEU A 53 -30.92 -30.67 12.49
CA LEU A 53 -30.09 -31.86 12.28
C LEU A 53 -29.92 -32.67 13.57
N SER A 54 -29.67 -33.97 13.42
CA SER A 54 -29.28 -34.86 14.51
C SER A 54 -27.83 -34.65 14.94
N SER A 55 -27.49 -35.11 16.14
CA SER A 55 -26.13 -35.01 16.67
C SER A 55 -25.07 -35.66 15.78
N GLU A 56 -25.42 -36.77 15.13
CA GLU A 56 -24.56 -37.51 14.21
C GLU A 56 -24.40 -36.80 12.86
N GLU A 57 -25.44 -36.13 12.37
CA GLU A 57 -25.36 -35.30 11.16
C GLU A 57 -24.49 -34.07 11.40
N TYR A 58 -24.70 -33.37 12.52
CA TYR A 58 -23.81 -32.27 12.92
C TYR A 58 -22.35 -32.73 13.04
N PHE A 59 -22.11 -33.88 13.67
CA PHE A 59 -20.75 -34.41 13.79
C PHE A 59 -20.13 -34.74 12.43
N ALA A 60 -20.87 -35.39 11.52
CA ALA A 60 -20.40 -35.70 10.17
C ALA A 60 -20.07 -34.43 9.37
N LEU A 61 -20.89 -33.38 9.46
CA LEU A 61 -20.61 -32.08 8.84
C LEU A 61 -19.36 -31.43 9.44
N GLY A 62 -19.19 -31.52 10.76
CA GLY A 62 -17.96 -31.07 11.42
C GLY A 62 -16.72 -31.74 10.85
N GLN A 63 -16.76 -33.07 10.63
CA GLN A 63 -15.66 -33.82 10.03
C GLN A 63 -15.37 -33.40 8.59
N GLN A 64 -16.42 -33.13 7.80
CA GLN A 64 -16.27 -32.65 6.42
C GLN A 64 -15.55 -31.30 6.39
N TYR A 65 -15.98 -30.32 7.19
CA TYR A 65 -15.33 -29.01 7.24
C TYR A 65 -13.93 -29.06 7.87
N GLU A 66 -13.67 -29.94 8.85
CA GLU A 66 -12.33 -30.10 9.42
C GLU A 66 -11.34 -30.67 8.38
N THR A 67 -11.79 -31.61 7.55
CA THR A 67 -10.91 -32.31 6.58
C THR A 67 -10.91 -31.68 5.19
N GLY A 68 -11.90 -30.85 4.87
CA GLY A 68 -12.16 -30.38 3.52
C GLY A 68 -12.69 -31.47 2.58
N ASP A 69 -13.29 -32.55 3.11
CA ASP A 69 -13.83 -33.62 2.28
C ASP A 69 -15.12 -33.16 1.59
N GLY A 70 -15.01 -32.85 0.29
CA GLY A 70 -16.13 -32.38 -0.53
C GLY A 70 -16.55 -30.93 -0.27
N VAL A 71 -15.86 -30.21 0.62
CA VAL A 71 -16.10 -28.80 0.96
C VAL A 71 -14.79 -28.05 1.20
N VAL A 72 -14.81 -26.72 1.21
CA VAL A 72 -13.66 -25.92 1.66
C VAL A 72 -13.37 -26.24 3.13
N GLN A 73 -12.10 -26.55 3.45
CA GLN A 73 -11.68 -26.75 4.84
C GLN A 73 -11.91 -25.46 5.64
N TRP A 74 -12.59 -25.57 6.78
CA TRP A 74 -12.95 -24.42 7.61
C TRP A 74 -13.08 -24.84 9.08
N TYR A 75 -12.05 -24.57 9.87
CA TYR A 75 -11.93 -25.03 11.26
C TYR A 75 -12.96 -24.38 12.20
N ALA A 76 -13.23 -23.08 12.05
CA ALA A 76 -14.26 -22.41 12.84
C ALA A 76 -15.65 -23.01 12.58
N LYS A 77 -15.95 -23.34 11.32
CA LYS A 77 -17.23 -23.95 10.95
C LYS A 77 -17.33 -25.39 11.44
N ALA A 78 -16.25 -26.17 11.33
CA ALA A 78 -16.14 -27.49 11.94
C ALA A 78 -16.40 -27.45 13.45
N LEU A 79 -15.76 -26.50 14.16
CA LEU A 79 -15.93 -26.30 15.59
C LEU A 79 -17.39 -25.95 15.96
N ALA A 80 -18.07 -25.11 15.17
CA ALA A 80 -19.48 -24.79 15.38
C ALA A 80 -20.37 -26.04 15.25
N TYR A 81 -20.14 -26.87 14.24
CA TYR A 81 -20.84 -28.14 14.05
C TYR A 81 -20.60 -29.13 15.19
N TYR A 82 -19.37 -29.28 15.65
CA TYR A 82 -19.08 -30.14 16.79
C TYR A 82 -19.72 -29.64 18.09
N LYS A 83 -19.75 -28.32 18.33
CA LYS A 83 -20.45 -27.75 19.49
C LYS A 83 -21.95 -28.08 19.44
N ALA A 84 -22.59 -27.96 18.29
CA ALA A 84 -24.01 -28.32 18.14
C ALA A 84 -24.28 -29.82 18.37
N ALA A 85 -23.38 -30.71 17.89
CA ALA A 85 -23.47 -32.14 18.17
C ALA A 85 -23.29 -32.47 19.66
N GLU A 86 -22.34 -31.79 20.31
CA GLU A 86 -22.07 -31.93 21.75
C GLU A 86 -23.25 -31.43 22.61
N GLU A 87 -23.90 -30.34 22.23
CA GLU A 87 -25.08 -29.82 22.93
C GLU A 87 -26.25 -30.82 22.93
N GLN A 88 -26.33 -31.68 21.92
CA GLN A 88 -27.26 -32.82 21.86
C GLN A 88 -26.77 -34.07 22.62
N GLY A 89 -25.58 -34.01 23.21
CA GLY A 89 -25.03 -35.05 24.08
C GLY A 89 -24.11 -36.07 23.42
N LEU A 90 -23.66 -35.84 22.17
CA LEU A 90 -22.73 -36.74 21.49
C LEU A 90 -21.33 -36.65 22.10
N VAL A 91 -20.82 -37.77 22.61
CA VAL A 91 -19.54 -37.80 23.37
C VAL A 91 -18.33 -37.67 22.43
N GLU A 92 -18.44 -38.21 21.22
CA GLU A 92 -17.44 -38.12 20.16
C GLU A 92 -17.17 -36.66 19.76
N ALA A 93 -18.20 -35.80 19.80
CA ALA A 93 -18.07 -34.38 19.50
C ALA A 93 -17.16 -33.64 20.49
N ARG A 94 -17.25 -33.95 21.79
CA ARG A 94 -16.32 -33.40 22.79
C ARG A 94 -14.87 -33.73 22.44
N THR A 95 -14.62 -34.98 22.04
CA THR A 95 -13.27 -35.42 21.67
C THR A 95 -12.75 -34.68 20.44
N ALA A 96 -13.60 -34.44 19.43
CA ALA A 96 -13.21 -33.67 18.25
C ALA A 96 -12.92 -32.20 18.58
N ILE A 97 -13.72 -31.57 19.46
CA ILE A 97 -13.46 -30.22 19.97
C ILE A 97 -12.11 -30.15 20.68
N ASP A 98 -11.81 -31.11 21.55
CA ASP A 98 -10.55 -31.16 22.29
C ASP A 98 -9.35 -31.32 21.33
N ASN A 99 -9.48 -32.13 20.28
CA ASN A 99 -8.45 -32.30 19.26
C ASN A 99 -8.22 -31.01 18.46
N LEU A 100 -9.28 -30.31 18.03
CA LEU A 100 -9.16 -29.03 17.32
C LEU A 100 -8.49 -27.96 18.20
N ASN A 101 -8.83 -27.90 19.49
CA ASN A 101 -8.19 -26.97 20.42
C ASN A 101 -6.71 -27.30 20.64
N ALA A 102 -6.36 -28.59 20.68
CA ALA A 102 -4.97 -29.02 20.77
C ALA A 102 -4.18 -28.63 19.50
N TYR A 103 -4.77 -28.82 18.32
CA TYR A 103 -4.19 -28.39 17.04
C TYR A 103 -3.99 -26.87 16.99
N LYS A 104 -5.00 -26.08 17.38
CA LYS A 104 -4.88 -24.62 17.52
C LYS A 104 -3.70 -24.25 18.43
N ALA A 105 -3.58 -24.90 19.59
CA ALA A 105 -2.51 -24.62 20.54
C ALA A 105 -1.12 -24.99 19.99
N GLU A 106 -1.00 -26.07 19.23
CA GLU A 106 0.24 -26.46 18.54
C GLU A 106 0.64 -25.43 17.49
N VAL A 107 -0.30 -25.01 16.64
CA VAL A 107 -0.08 -24.00 15.60
C VAL A 107 0.32 -22.63 16.19
N LEU A 108 -0.26 -22.25 17.34
CA LEU A 108 0.12 -21.03 18.07
C LEU A 108 1.47 -21.15 18.79
N ALA A 109 1.90 -22.35 19.18
CA ALA A 109 3.15 -22.56 19.90
C ALA A 109 4.39 -22.29 19.02
N ASP A 110 4.26 -22.38 17.70
CA ASP A 110 5.30 -22.05 16.72
C ASP A 110 5.53 -20.53 16.53
N GLY A 111 4.74 -19.70 17.22
CA GLY A 111 4.88 -18.24 17.27
C GLY A 111 4.31 -17.49 16.07
N ASP A 112 4.19 -16.17 16.22
CA ASP A 112 3.42 -15.30 15.33
C ASP A 112 3.92 -15.22 13.87
N GLN A 113 5.10 -15.74 13.55
CA GLN A 113 5.68 -15.75 12.19
C GLN A 113 5.82 -17.17 11.58
N GLY A 114 5.38 -18.21 12.28
CA GLY A 114 5.48 -19.61 11.86
C GLY A 114 4.25 -20.12 11.09
N ALA A 115 3.64 -21.20 11.56
CA ALA A 115 2.54 -21.89 10.89
C ALA A 115 1.30 -21.01 10.62
N ILE A 116 0.94 -20.09 11.54
CA ILE A 116 -0.19 -19.17 11.37
C ILE A 116 0.04 -18.19 10.22
N PHE A 117 1.25 -17.65 10.11
CA PHE A 117 1.56 -16.75 9.01
C PHE A 117 1.51 -17.49 7.66
N THR A 118 2.02 -18.72 7.61
CA THR A 118 1.90 -19.59 6.42
C THR A 118 0.44 -19.88 6.09
N PHE A 119 -0.38 -20.17 7.10
CA PHE A 119 -1.82 -20.37 6.95
C PHE A 119 -2.52 -19.12 6.39
N TYR A 120 -2.31 -17.94 6.97
CA TYR A 120 -2.83 -16.68 6.44
C TYR A 120 -2.46 -16.45 4.95
N ARG A 121 -1.22 -16.77 4.58
CA ARG A 121 -0.73 -16.58 3.20
C ARG A 121 -1.38 -17.49 2.17
N THR A 122 -1.90 -18.66 2.56
CA THR A 122 -2.68 -19.47 1.64
C THR A 122 -3.99 -18.78 1.27
N GLY A 123 -4.57 -18.00 2.19
CA GLY A 123 -5.76 -17.16 1.93
C GLY A 123 -5.49 -16.04 0.95
N VAL A 124 -4.32 -15.38 1.07
CA VAL A 124 -3.87 -14.35 0.10
C VAL A 124 -3.73 -14.96 -1.29
N THR A 125 -3.08 -16.12 -1.38
CA THR A 125 -2.92 -16.85 -2.65
C THR A 125 -4.28 -17.26 -3.24
N ALA A 126 -5.20 -17.75 -2.41
CA ALA A 126 -6.55 -18.12 -2.82
C ALA A 126 -7.31 -16.92 -3.39
N SER A 127 -7.27 -15.77 -2.69
CA SER A 127 -7.90 -14.52 -3.15
C SER A 127 -7.34 -14.05 -4.49
N GLN A 128 -6.02 -14.10 -4.69
CA GLN A 128 -5.38 -13.74 -5.97
C GLN A 128 -5.78 -14.66 -7.13
N LYS A 129 -6.07 -15.94 -6.84
CA LYS A 129 -6.57 -16.92 -7.82
C LYS A 129 -8.08 -16.81 -8.05
N GLY A 130 -8.79 -15.96 -7.31
CA GLY A 130 -10.24 -15.85 -7.34
C GLY A 130 -10.98 -16.97 -6.59
N ASP A 131 -10.27 -17.75 -5.76
CA ASP A 131 -10.89 -18.74 -4.86
C ASP A 131 -11.31 -18.06 -3.55
N TYR A 132 -12.38 -17.29 -3.66
CA TYR A 132 -12.82 -16.40 -2.59
C TYR A 132 -13.49 -17.13 -1.43
N GLU A 133 -14.11 -18.29 -1.66
CA GLU A 133 -14.68 -19.11 -0.57
C GLU A 133 -13.55 -19.67 0.30
N GLN A 134 -12.47 -20.17 -0.33
CA GLN A 134 -11.28 -20.61 0.39
C GLN A 134 -10.60 -19.45 1.12
N ALA A 135 -10.43 -18.30 0.46
CA ALA A 135 -9.86 -17.11 1.09
C ALA A 135 -10.67 -16.66 2.30
N PHE A 136 -12.00 -16.67 2.20
CA PHE A 136 -12.90 -16.31 3.29
C PHE A 136 -12.73 -17.24 4.50
N ALA A 137 -12.75 -18.55 4.28
CA ALA A 137 -12.57 -19.54 5.35
C ALA A 137 -11.22 -19.36 6.06
N ILE A 138 -10.14 -19.13 5.30
CA ILE A 138 -8.80 -18.92 5.85
C ILE A 138 -8.71 -17.63 6.64
N TYR A 139 -9.22 -16.50 6.12
CA TYR A 139 -9.19 -15.23 6.85
C TYR A 139 -10.06 -15.26 8.11
N TYR A 140 -11.19 -15.97 8.06
CA TYR A 140 -12.02 -16.21 9.24
C TYR A 140 -11.28 -17.05 10.26
N ASP A 141 -10.66 -18.16 9.84
CA ASP A 141 -9.92 -19.04 10.73
C ASP A 141 -8.71 -18.33 11.35
N ASP A 142 -7.93 -17.59 10.57
CA ASP A 142 -6.82 -16.77 11.07
C ASP A 142 -7.29 -15.80 12.17
N SER A 143 -8.38 -15.10 11.91
CA SER A 143 -8.90 -14.06 12.82
C SER A 143 -9.59 -14.63 14.05
N PHE A 144 -10.46 -15.64 13.89
CA PHE A 144 -11.40 -16.06 14.94
C PHE A 144 -11.23 -17.50 15.41
N PHE A 145 -10.67 -18.39 14.59
CA PHE A 145 -10.34 -19.74 15.07
C PHE A 145 -8.99 -19.75 15.76
N PHE A 146 -7.92 -19.39 15.06
CA PHE A 146 -6.56 -19.32 15.61
C PHE A 146 -6.38 -18.13 16.53
N GLU A 147 -7.17 -17.06 16.36
CA GLU A 147 -7.02 -15.80 17.09
C GLU A 147 -5.59 -15.25 16.93
N ASP A 148 -5.14 -15.09 15.68
CA ASP A 148 -3.82 -14.53 15.37
C ASP A 148 -3.62 -13.22 16.14
N PRO A 149 -2.58 -13.12 17.00
CA PRO A 149 -2.29 -11.89 17.74
C PRO A 149 -2.09 -10.64 16.88
N GLN A 150 -1.79 -10.82 15.58
CA GLN A 150 -1.63 -9.71 14.63
C GLN A 150 -2.91 -9.36 13.87
N ASP A 151 -3.96 -10.19 14.00
CA ASP A 151 -5.25 -10.06 13.31
C ASP A 151 -5.07 -9.79 11.81
N ARG A 152 -4.27 -10.64 11.12
CA ARG A 152 -3.92 -10.43 9.72
C ARG A 152 -5.10 -10.65 8.78
N GLY A 153 -5.92 -11.65 9.09
CA GLY A 153 -7.10 -12.02 8.31
C GLY A 153 -8.21 -10.97 8.31
N LEU A 154 -8.31 -10.09 9.33
CA LEU A 154 -9.43 -9.16 9.46
C LEU A 154 -9.61 -8.24 8.24
N GLY A 155 -8.51 -7.71 7.70
CA GLY A 155 -8.57 -6.83 6.53
C GLY A 155 -9.12 -7.57 5.30
N GLY A 156 -8.58 -8.76 5.01
CA GLY A 156 -9.06 -9.59 3.91
C GLY A 156 -10.50 -10.06 4.09
N LEU A 157 -10.90 -10.39 5.33
CA LEU A 157 -12.28 -10.75 5.64
C LEU A 157 -13.25 -9.58 5.40
N ALA A 158 -12.88 -8.37 5.83
CA ALA A 158 -13.66 -7.17 5.59
C ALA A 158 -13.78 -6.86 4.10
N ASP A 159 -12.69 -6.99 3.33
CA ASP A 159 -12.68 -6.79 1.88
C ASP A 159 -13.65 -7.77 1.18
N LEU A 160 -13.63 -9.05 1.55
CA LEU A 160 -14.53 -10.07 0.99
C LEU A 160 -16.00 -9.81 1.35
N TYR A 161 -16.30 -9.44 2.61
CA TYR A 161 -17.65 -9.04 2.99
C TYR A 161 -18.13 -7.78 2.25
N LEU A 162 -17.23 -6.82 2.02
CA LEU A 162 -17.56 -5.58 1.32
C LEU A 162 -17.86 -5.83 -0.16
N ALA A 163 -17.10 -6.72 -0.79
CA ALA A 163 -17.27 -7.10 -2.19
C ALA A 163 -18.44 -8.09 -2.41
N GLY A 164 -18.70 -8.98 -1.45
CA GLY A 164 -19.59 -10.13 -1.64
C GLY A 164 -18.93 -11.25 -2.46
N ASP A 165 -17.61 -11.35 -2.39
CA ASP A 165 -16.82 -12.35 -3.10
C ASP A 165 -16.62 -13.57 -2.20
N GLY A 166 -17.11 -14.74 -2.62
CA GLY A 166 -17.05 -15.98 -1.83
C GLY A 166 -18.01 -16.03 -0.63
N VAL A 167 -18.69 -14.93 -0.31
CA VAL A 167 -19.66 -14.78 0.78
C VAL A 167 -20.77 -13.82 0.37
N GLU A 168 -21.93 -13.86 1.03
CA GLU A 168 -22.95 -12.83 0.84
C GLU A 168 -22.41 -11.45 1.25
N GLN A 169 -22.63 -10.44 0.39
CA GLN A 169 -22.20 -9.07 0.66
C GLN A 169 -22.80 -8.57 1.97
N ASN A 170 -21.94 -8.11 2.88
CA ASN A 170 -22.34 -7.56 4.16
C ASN A 170 -21.51 -6.34 4.51
N VAL A 171 -21.97 -5.18 4.02
CA VAL A 171 -21.31 -3.88 4.22
C VAL A 171 -21.20 -3.54 5.72
N SER A 172 -22.22 -3.85 6.51
CA SER A 172 -22.23 -3.59 7.96
C SER A 172 -21.14 -4.39 8.68
N SER A 173 -21.00 -5.68 8.34
CA SER A 173 -19.93 -6.53 8.87
C SER A 173 -18.55 -6.01 8.48
N ALA A 174 -18.33 -5.68 7.20
CA ALA A 174 -17.07 -5.11 6.72
C ALA A 174 -16.72 -3.81 7.47
N MET A 175 -17.68 -2.89 7.61
CA MET A 175 -17.48 -1.64 8.34
C MET A 175 -17.16 -1.88 9.82
N SER A 176 -17.81 -2.84 10.49
CA SER A 176 -17.51 -3.17 11.89
C SER A 176 -16.08 -3.69 12.08
N ILE A 177 -15.59 -4.51 11.14
CA ILE A 177 -14.21 -5.01 11.17
C ILE A 177 -13.22 -3.85 10.94
N TYR A 178 -13.46 -2.99 9.95
CA TYR A 178 -12.59 -1.83 9.73
C TYR A 178 -12.60 -0.85 10.91
N GLU A 179 -13.72 -0.72 11.62
CA GLU A 179 -13.81 0.08 12.85
C GLU A 179 -12.94 -0.51 13.98
N VAL A 180 -12.97 -1.82 14.20
CA VAL A 180 -12.04 -2.50 15.13
C VAL A 180 -10.59 -2.26 14.73
N MET A 181 -10.26 -2.44 13.45
CA MET A 181 -8.91 -2.18 12.94
C MET A 181 -8.47 -0.73 13.20
N ALA A 182 -9.36 0.24 12.97
CA ALA A 182 -9.06 1.65 13.10
C ALA A 182 -8.97 2.12 14.56
N VAL A 183 -9.94 1.74 15.39
CA VAL A 183 -10.14 2.30 16.73
C VAL A 183 -9.42 1.48 17.79
N GLU A 184 -9.58 0.16 17.76
CA GLU A 184 -9.02 -0.74 18.78
C GLU A 184 -7.56 -1.06 18.49
N GLN A 185 -7.25 -1.42 17.24
CA GLN A 185 -5.87 -1.78 16.85
C GLN A 185 -5.02 -0.56 16.48
N GLY A 186 -5.64 0.60 16.21
CA GLY A 186 -4.92 1.81 15.80
C GLY A 186 -4.26 1.69 14.42
N LYS A 187 -4.85 0.90 13.51
CA LYS A 187 -4.36 0.74 12.14
C LYS A 187 -5.03 1.76 11.22
N GLY A 188 -4.26 2.70 10.68
CA GLY A 188 -4.82 3.77 9.83
C GLY A 188 -5.44 3.29 8.51
N ASN A 189 -5.12 2.07 8.06
CA ASN A 189 -5.78 1.46 6.89
C ASN A 189 -7.27 1.16 7.14
N GLY A 190 -7.67 0.85 8.39
CA GLY A 190 -9.09 0.72 8.75
C GLY A 190 -9.85 2.03 8.55
N TYR A 191 -9.28 3.16 9.01
CA TYR A 191 -9.83 4.49 8.71
C TYR A 191 -9.88 4.76 7.21
N THR A 192 -8.84 4.39 6.46
CA THR A 192 -8.82 4.60 5.01
C THR A 192 -9.91 3.79 4.30
N ALA A 193 -10.14 2.54 4.70
CA ALA A 193 -11.20 1.70 4.15
C ALA A 193 -12.59 2.30 4.43
N LEU A 194 -12.84 2.76 5.66
CA LEU A 194 -14.08 3.48 6.00
C LEU A 194 -14.24 4.74 5.14
N GLY A 195 -13.17 5.51 4.93
CA GLY A 195 -13.19 6.68 4.05
C GLY A 195 -13.56 6.32 2.61
N ASN A 196 -13.01 5.23 2.07
CA ASN A 196 -13.30 4.74 0.72
C ASN A 196 -14.78 4.34 0.57
N ILE A 197 -15.37 3.70 1.59
CA ILE A 197 -16.78 3.31 1.59
C ILE A 197 -17.69 4.54 1.48
N TYR A 198 -17.42 5.60 2.24
CA TYR A 198 -18.20 6.84 2.16
C TYR A 198 -17.89 7.68 0.91
N ALA A 199 -16.70 7.57 0.33
CA ALA A 199 -16.35 8.28 -0.91
C ALA A 199 -17.02 7.65 -2.15
N ALA A 200 -17.36 6.36 -2.08
CA ALA A 200 -18.01 5.65 -3.17
C ALA A 200 -19.37 6.26 -3.55
N ALA A 201 -19.74 6.12 -4.82
CA ALA A 201 -21.00 6.65 -5.32
C ALA A 201 -22.19 5.98 -4.59
N THR A 202 -23.25 6.76 -4.32
CA THR A 202 -24.47 6.22 -3.72
C THR A 202 -25.01 5.07 -4.55
N GLY A 203 -25.23 3.93 -3.89
CA GLY A 203 -25.66 2.68 -4.53
C GLY A 203 -24.52 1.70 -4.83
N THR A 204 -23.24 2.08 -4.68
CA THR A 204 -22.11 1.13 -4.75
C THR A 204 -22.14 0.14 -3.58
N TYR A 205 -22.33 0.64 -2.35
CA TYR A 205 -22.45 -0.18 -1.15
C TYR A 205 -23.87 -0.09 -0.60
N PRO A 206 -24.64 -1.20 -0.55
CA PRO A 206 -25.99 -1.18 -0.01
C PRO A 206 -26.05 -0.62 1.40
N GLY A 207 -26.98 0.31 1.65
CA GLY A 207 -27.17 0.92 2.96
C GLY A 207 -26.23 2.09 3.28
N VAL A 208 -25.27 2.41 2.41
CA VAL A 208 -24.35 3.55 2.58
C VAL A 208 -24.55 4.57 1.47
N ASN A 209 -24.81 5.81 1.85
CA ASN A 209 -24.86 6.94 0.92
C ASN A 209 -23.48 7.59 0.86
N GLN A 210 -23.13 8.12 -0.32
CA GLN A 210 -21.93 8.91 -0.49
C GLN A 210 -21.94 10.10 0.48
N SER A 211 -20.80 10.33 1.14
CA SER A 211 -20.56 11.47 2.03
C SER A 211 -19.11 11.91 1.92
N ASN A 212 -18.90 13.07 1.32
CA ASN A 212 -17.56 13.65 1.15
C ASN A 212 -16.99 14.11 2.50
N ASP A 213 -17.85 14.63 3.38
CA ASP A 213 -17.45 15.09 4.71
C ASP A 213 -17.01 13.91 5.58
N THR A 214 -17.75 12.80 5.55
CA THR A 214 -17.40 11.60 6.31
C THR A 214 -16.18 10.91 5.73
N ALA A 215 -16.07 10.82 4.40
CA ALA A 215 -14.88 10.29 3.74
C ALA A 215 -13.62 11.06 4.13
N LEU A 216 -13.66 12.39 4.01
CA LEU A 216 -12.55 13.26 4.37
C LEU A 216 -12.20 13.15 5.85
N LYS A 217 -13.20 13.10 6.74
CA LYS A 217 -12.98 12.86 8.17
C LYS A 217 -12.17 11.58 8.42
N TYR A 218 -12.54 10.48 7.80
CA TYR A 218 -11.84 9.22 7.97
C TYR A 218 -10.44 9.22 7.34
N TYR A 219 -10.28 9.82 6.16
CA TYR A 219 -8.95 10.02 5.58
C TYR A 219 -8.03 10.85 6.49
N LEU A 220 -8.54 11.90 7.15
CA LEU A 220 -7.75 12.66 8.13
C LEU A 220 -7.43 11.84 9.39
N LEU A 221 -8.41 11.12 9.94
CA LEU A 221 -8.20 10.25 11.11
C LEU A 221 -7.12 9.20 10.86
N SER A 222 -6.98 8.73 9.62
CA SER A 222 -5.98 7.72 9.27
C SER A 222 -4.55 8.12 9.66
N PHE A 223 -4.16 9.41 9.58
CA PHE A 223 -2.83 9.91 9.99
C PHE A 223 -2.81 10.82 11.21
N GLN A 224 -3.97 11.34 11.63
CA GLN A 224 -4.04 12.36 12.68
C GLN A 224 -4.58 11.82 14.01
N SER A 225 -5.08 10.59 14.04
CA SER A 225 -5.66 10.04 15.26
C SER A 225 -4.59 9.70 16.31
N ASP A 226 -4.84 10.06 17.57
CA ASP A 226 -3.90 9.86 18.67
C ASP A 226 -3.70 8.36 19.03
N ASN A 227 -4.61 7.48 18.59
CA ASN A 227 -4.58 6.05 18.87
C ASN A 227 -3.77 5.24 17.85
N LEU A 228 -3.19 5.87 16.83
CA LEU A 228 -2.51 5.15 15.75
C LEU A 228 -1.27 4.41 16.28
N THR A 229 -1.24 3.10 16.05
CA THR A 229 -0.09 2.22 16.34
C THR A 229 0.67 1.87 15.06
N ALA A 230 -0.03 1.89 13.92
CA ALA A 230 0.51 1.65 12.59
C ALA A 230 0.00 2.72 11.63
N THR A 231 0.94 3.48 11.06
CA THR A 231 0.62 4.60 10.16
C THR A 231 0.64 4.25 8.66
N ASP A 232 0.40 2.99 8.33
CA ASP A 232 0.50 2.45 6.97
C ASP A 232 -0.84 2.63 6.24
N PHE A 233 -0.99 3.70 5.45
CA PHE A 233 -2.24 3.97 4.77
C PHE A 233 -2.15 5.05 3.68
N LYS A 234 -3.06 4.96 2.69
CA LYS A 234 -3.20 5.90 1.57
C LYS A 234 -4.05 7.15 1.90
N GLY A 235 -4.60 7.21 3.11
CA GLY A 235 -5.47 8.29 3.58
C GLY A 235 -4.95 9.72 3.42
N PRO A 236 -3.66 10.09 3.64
CA PRO A 236 -3.22 11.47 3.45
C PRO A 236 -3.29 11.86 1.98
N ARG A 237 -2.97 10.92 1.05
CA ARG A 237 -3.15 11.18 -0.38
C ARG A 237 -4.62 11.37 -0.74
N TYR A 238 -5.52 10.56 -0.18
CA TYR A 238 -6.96 10.73 -0.46
C TYR A 238 -7.49 12.06 0.08
N ALA A 239 -7.09 12.46 1.29
CA ALA A 239 -7.38 13.80 1.81
C ALA A 239 -6.78 14.89 0.91
N ALA A 240 -5.52 14.74 0.48
CA ALA A 240 -4.86 15.67 -0.43
C ALA A 240 -5.62 15.79 -1.76
N ASN A 241 -6.14 14.69 -2.33
CA ASN A 241 -6.92 14.72 -3.56
C ASN A 241 -8.20 15.57 -3.40
N PHE A 242 -8.89 15.47 -2.27
CA PHE A 242 -10.07 16.31 -1.99
C PHE A 242 -9.72 17.80 -2.02
N TYR A 243 -8.60 18.18 -1.39
CA TYR A 243 -8.15 19.58 -1.42
C TYR A 243 -7.53 20.00 -2.76
N ASP A 244 -6.93 19.09 -3.52
CA ASP A 244 -6.38 19.37 -4.87
C ASP A 244 -7.51 19.66 -5.87
N SER A 245 -8.61 18.93 -5.80
CA SER A 245 -9.75 19.11 -6.71
C SER A 245 -10.80 20.10 -6.22
N GLY A 246 -10.86 20.36 -4.92
CA GLY A 246 -12.07 20.87 -4.27
C GLY A 246 -13.15 19.79 -4.20
N PHE A 247 -14.18 19.99 -3.39
CA PHE A 247 -15.26 19.02 -3.20
C PHE A 247 -16.56 19.70 -2.75
N TYR A 248 -17.68 19.02 -2.95
CA TYR A 248 -18.95 19.42 -2.35
C TYR A 248 -19.09 18.80 -0.96
N HIS A 249 -19.42 19.62 0.03
CA HIS A 249 -19.91 19.17 1.33
C HIS A 249 -21.26 18.47 1.18
N ASP A 250 -21.64 17.68 2.20
CA ASP A 250 -22.90 16.93 2.17
C ASP A 250 -24.14 17.84 2.18
N ASP A 251 -23.99 19.09 2.62
CA ASP A 251 -25.02 20.13 2.56
C ASP A 251 -25.15 20.81 1.18
N GLY A 252 -24.32 20.40 0.20
CA GLY A 252 -24.28 20.92 -1.16
C GLY A 252 -23.44 22.18 -1.34
N THR A 253 -22.76 22.67 -0.29
CA THR A 253 -21.80 23.78 -0.43
C THR A 253 -20.51 23.30 -1.10
N TRP A 254 -19.89 24.17 -1.90
CA TRP A 254 -18.63 23.87 -2.61
C TRP A 254 -17.44 24.42 -1.85
N GLU A 255 -16.50 23.54 -1.49
CA GLU A 255 -15.18 23.89 -0.99
C GLU A 255 -14.23 24.04 -2.17
N ASN A 256 -13.64 25.23 -2.32
CA ASN A 256 -12.66 25.48 -3.38
C ASN A 256 -11.36 24.71 -3.13
N PRO A 257 -10.61 24.38 -4.20
CA PRO A 257 -9.29 23.76 -4.05
C PRO A 257 -8.38 24.55 -3.10
N ASN A 258 -7.65 23.82 -2.26
CA ASN A 258 -6.64 24.35 -1.35
C ASN A 258 -5.30 23.63 -1.59
N TYR A 259 -4.53 24.15 -2.54
CA TYR A 259 -3.30 23.50 -2.99
C TYR A 259 -2.22 23.45 -1.91
N THR A 260 -2.09 24.47 -1.06
CA THR A 260 -1.11 24.43 0.05
C THR A 260 -1.43 23.34 1.06
N LEU A 261 -2.72 23.12 1.36
CA LEU A 261 -3.12 22.02 2.24
C LEU A 261 -2.98 20.66 1.55
N ALA A 262 -3.29 20.58 0.25
CA ALA A 262 -3.05 19.38 -0.54
C ALA A 262 -1.54 19.02 -0.59
N GLU A 263 -0.66 20.01 -0.78
CA GLU A 263 0.80 19.83 -0.72
C GLU A 263 1.24 19.28 0.63
N GLU A 264 0.76 19.86 1.74
CA GLU A 264 1.06 19.37 3.09
C GLU A 264 0.71 17.88 3.25
N TYR A 265 -0.45 17.46 2.76
CA TYR A 265 -0.89 16.07 2.88
C TYR A 265 -0.24 15.12 1.86
N TYR A 266 0.09 15.60 0.65
CA TYR A 266 0.94 14.83 -0.26
C TYR A 266 2.34 14.63 0.32
N LEU A 267 2.93 15.63 0.99
CA LEU A 267 4.23 15.49 1.66
C LEU A 267 4.18 14.43 2.77
N ILE A 268 3.09 14.37 3.54
CA ILE A 268 2.88 13.30 4.53
C ILE A 268 2.80 11.94 3.84
N ALA A 269 2.03 11.82 2.75
CA ALA A 269 1.92 10.57 1.99
C ALA A 269 3.27 10.09 1.42
N VAL A 270 4.10 11.02 0.92
CA VAL A 270 5.42 10.73 0.34
C VAL A 270 6.46 10.37 1.39
N ALA A 271 6.44 11.04 2.55
CA ALA A 271 7.32 10.69 3.67
C ALA A 271 7.07 9.25 4.13
N GLY A 272 5.80 8.81 4.08
CA GLY A 272 5.39 7.49 4.50
C GLY A 272 5.77 7.19 5.95
N ASN A 273 5.67 5.93 6.34
CA ASN A 273 6.12 5.43 7.64
C ASN A 273 6.98 4.16 7.51
N GLY A 274 7.57 3.94 6.34
CA GLY A 274 8.52 2.86 6.07
C GLY A 274 7.97 1.60 5.39
N ARG A 275 6.66 1.51 5.05
CA ARG A 275 6.09 0.34 4.33
C ARG A 275 5.30 0.64 3.06
N THR A 276 4.68 1.81 2.91
CA THR A 276 3.96 2.18 1.68
C THR A 276 4.39 3.54 1.17
N PHE A 277 5.40 3.55 0.31
CA PHE A 277 5.66 4.71 -0.51
C PHE A 277 4.51 4.94 -1.50
N ASP A 278 3.93 6.13 -1.50
CA ASP A 278 2.89 6.50 -2.48
C ASP A 278 3.50 7.29 -3.64
N GLY A 279 3.91 6.55 -4.69
CA GLY A 279 4.46 7.14 -5.90
C GLY A 279 3.52 8.13 -6.60
N THR A 280 2.20 7.95 -6.47
CA THR A 280 1.22 8.89 -7.02
C THR A 280 1.24 10.23 -6.27
N ALA A 281 1.43 10.22 -4.94
CA ALA A 281 1.58 11.46 -4.18
C ALA A 281 2.89 12.21 -4.55
N ALA A 282 3.98 11.48 -4.75
CA ALA A 282 5.25 12.07 -5.20
C ALA A 282 5.14 12.65 -6.61
N TYR A 283 4.49 11.94 -7.53
CA TYR A 283 4.15 12.47 -8.86
C TYR A 283 3.36 13.77 -8.76
N LYS A 284 2.32 13.83 -7.91
CA LYS A 284 1.52 15.04 -7.69
C LYS A 284 2.36 16.22 -7.20
N LEU A 285 3.26 16.01 -6.25
CA LEU A 285 4.21 17.04 -5.81
C LEU A 285 5.14 17.48 -6.96
N GLY A 286 5.62 16.54 -7.77
CA GLY A 286 6.39 16.85 -8.98
C GLY A 286 5.65 17.83 -9.90
N THR A 287 4.37 17.56 -10.18
CA THR A 287 3.54 18.46 -11.01
C THR A 287 3.29 19.83 -10.36
N TYR A 288 3.14 19.87 -9.03
CA TYR A 288 2.96 21.13 -8.29
C TYR A 288 4.17 22.04 -8.45
N TYR A 289 5.37 21.48 -8.31
CA TYR A 289 6.61 22.24 -8.46
C TYR A 289 6.99 22.48 -9.93
N GLU A 290 6.60 21.62 -10.88
CA GLU A 290 6.83 21.86 -12.31
C GLU A 290 6.04 23.06 -12.81
N TYR A 291 4.75 23.17 -12.48
CA TYR A 291 3.89 24.21 -13.03
C TYR A 291 3.67 25.40 -12.08
N GLY A 292 3.95 25.22 -10.78
CA GLY A 292 3.46 26.12 -9.75
C GLY A 292 1.93 26.00 -9.56
N ARG A 293 1.45 26.36 -8.37
CA ARG A 293 0.03 26.44 -8.04
C ARG A 293 -0.23 27.67 -7.17
N GLU A 294 -1.49 28.03 -6.96
CA GLU A 294 -1.80 29.11 -6.02
C GLU A 294 -1.24 28.77 -4.63
N GLY A 295 -0.39 29.64 -4.09
CA GLY A 295 0.32 29.42 -2.83
C GLY A 295 1.63 28.60 -2.92
N ILE A 296 1.96 28.03 -4.09
CA ILE A 296 3.11 27.14 -4.30
C ILE A 296 3.90 27.62 -5.51
N ALA A 297 5.12 28.11 -5.29
CA ALA A 297 5.96 28.58 -6.38
C ALA A 297 6.49 27.41 -7.24
N GLN A 298 6.65 27.68 -8.54
CA GLN A 298 7.38 26.78 -9.43
C GLN A 298 8.82 26.60 -8.96
N ASP A 299 9.30 25.37 -8.95
CA ASP A 299 10.64 24.96 -8.57
C ASP A 299 11.03 23.69 -9.33
N TYR A 300 11.73 23.83 -10.46
CA TYR A 300 12.09 22.68 -11.30
C TYR A 300 13.00 21.69 -10.58
N SER A 301 13.88 22.13 -9.68
CA SER A 301 14.75 21.22 -8.95
C SER A 301 13.96 20.36 -7.96
N LYS A 302 12.96 20.92 -7.28
CA LYS A 302 12.02 20.12 -6.49
C LYS A 302 11.15 19.21 -7.36
N ALA A 303 10.72 19.68 -8.53
CA ALA A 303 9.94 18.85 -9.44
C ALA A 303 10.70 17.58 -9.83
N VAL A 304 11.98 17.70 -10.24
CA VAL A 304 12.85 16.55 -10.51
C VAL A 304 12.96 15.65 -9.30
N TYR A 305 13.27 16.22 -8.12
CA TYR A 305 13.40 15.44 -6.90
C TYR A 305 12.17 14.58 -6.63
N TYR A 306 10.97 15.14 -6.74
CA TYR A 306 9.73 14.40 -6.48
C TYR A 306 9.36 13.44 -7.60
N TYR A 307 9.67 13.75 -8.87
CA TYR A 307 9.52 12.79 -9.96
C TYR A 307 10.47 11.60 -9.83
N GLU A 308 11.74 11.82 -9.51
CA GLU A 308 12.68 10.72 -9.22
C GLU A 308 12.24 9.95 -7.97
N LYS A 309 11.75 10.65 -6.94
CA LYS A 309 11.19 10.01 -5.75
C LYS A 309 10.01 9.11 -6.10
N ALA A 310 9.09 9.56 -6.97
CA ALA A 310 7.92 8.79 -7.45
C ALA A 310 8.27 7.44 -8.08
N LEU A 311 9.52 7.25 -8.52
CA LEU A 311 10.02 6.03 -9.15
C LEU A 311 11.01 5.25 -8.25
N SER A 312 11.27 5.73 -7.03
CA SER A 312 12.37 5.23 -6.19
C SER A 312 12.06 3.96 -5.38
N ASP A 313 10.79 3.57 -5.31
CA ASP A 313 10.35 2.41 -4.54
C ASP A 313 10.06 1.22 -5.47
N SER A 314 10.47 0.02 -5.07
CA SER A 314 10.30 -1.21 -5.86
C SER A 314 8.83 -1.58 -6.11
N ASN A 315 7.91 -1.09 -5.28
CA ASN A 315 6.48 -1.33 -5.45
C ASN A 315 5.84 -0.39 -6.50
N VAL A 316 6.61 0.56 -7.05
CA VAL A 316 6.15 1.42 -8.14
C VAL A 316 6.12 0.61 -9.43
N HIS A 317 4.91 0.34 -9.92
CA HIS A 317 4.69 -0.34 -11.19
C HIS A 317 4.24 0.64 -12.29
N SER A 318 4.53 0.30 -13.55
CA SER A 318 4.26 1.14 -14.73
C SER A 318 2.79 1.54 -14.90
N THR A 319 1.87 0.72 -14.41
CA THR A 319 0.42 0.95 -14.50
C THR A 319 -0.16 1.78 -13.36
N MET A 320 0.66 2.27 -12.42
CA MET A 320 0.19 3.20 -11.39
C MET A 320 -0.11 4.57 -11.99
N LEU A 321 -1.14 5.22 -11.44
CA LEU A 321 -1.55 6.56 -11.84
C LEU A 321 -0.39 7.57 -11.73
N GLY A 322 -0.06 8.19 -12.87
CA GLY A 322 0.95 9.24 -12.99
C GLY A 322 2.38 8.73 -13.26
N ILE A 323 2.64 7.42 -13.22
CA ILE A 323 3.99 6.88 -13.47
C ILE A 323 4.44 7.04 -14.93
N PRO A 324 3.61 6.75 -15.96
CA PRO A 324 3.99 7.05 -17.35
C PRO A 324 4.29 8.55 -17.56
N ASP A 325 3.45 9.44 -16.99
CA ASP A 325 3.66 10.88 -17.02
C ASP A 325 4.95 11.31 -16.31
N THR A 326 5.31 10.63 -15.22
CA THR A 326 6.55 10.90 -14.46
C THR A 326 7.77 10.61 -15.32
N TYR A 327 7.81 9.46 -15.99
CA TYR A 327 8.90 9.13 -16.93
C TYR A 327 8.97 10.15 -18.06
N LEU A 328 7.83 10.51 -18.65
CA LEU A 328 7.77 11.50 -19.71
C LEU A 328 8.29 12.88 -19.24
N ALA A 329 7.90 13.29 -18.03
CA ALA A 329 8.38 14.54 -17.42
C ALA A 329 9.89 14.52 -17.21
N LEU A 330 10.45 13.46 -16.62
CA LEU A 330 11.90 13.33 -16.44
C LEU A 330 12.65 13.37 -17.78
N GLY A 331 12.12 12.70 -18.81
CA GLY A 331 12.65 12.80 -20.18
C GLY A 331 12.73 14.25 -20.66
N ARG A 332 11.65 15.02 -20.52
CA ARG A 332 11.62 16.45 -20.88
C ARG A 332 12.59 17.29 -20.06
N PHE A 333 12.73 17.01 -18.77
CA PHE A 333 13.60 17.76 -17.87
C PHE A 333 15.08 17.56 -18.21
N TYR A 334 15.50 16.32 -18.49
CA TYR A 334 16.86 16.02 -18.91
C TYR A 334 17.14 16.46 -20.37
N GLU A 335 16.15 16.46 -21.26
CA GLU A 335 16.30 16.99 -22.62
C GLU A 335 16.53 18.51 -22.62
N ASN A 336 15.79 19.25 -21.79
CA ASN A 336 15.77 20.71 -21.82
C ASN A 336 16.60 21.38 -20.70
N GLY A 337 17.18 20.61 -19.77
CA GLY A 337 17.97 21.14 -18.66
C GLY A 337 17.14 21.92 -17.64
N LEU A 338 15.93 21.46 -17.35
CA LEU A 338 15.03 22.10 -16.39
C LEU A 338 15.36 21.62 -14.98
N GLY A 339 15.97 22.44 -14.13
CA GLY A 339 16.31 22.05 -12.75
C GLY A 339 17.40 20.97 -12.61
N VAL A 340 17.87 20.40 -13.73
CA VAL A 340 18.99 19.46 -13.89
C VAL A 340 19.88 19.87 -15.07
N ALA A 341 21.08 19.31 -15.17
CA ALA A 341 21.91 19.45 -16.36
C ALA A 341 21.28 18.71 -17.55
N ILE A 342 21.51 19.23 -18.76
CA ILE A 342 21.09 18.54 -19.99
C ILE A 342 21.83 17.20 -20.08
N ASP A 343 21.07 16.13 -20.29
CA ASP A 343 21.56 14.77 -20.50
C ASP A 343 20.64 14.05 -21.49
N LEU A 344 21.03 14.04 -22.77
CA LEU A 344 20.19 13.49 -23.84
C LEU A 344 20.10 11.96 -23.80
N GLU A 345 21.11 11.28 -23.25
CA GLU A 345 21.09 9.82 -23.09
C GLU A 345 20.09 9.42 -22.00
N LYS A 346 20.14 10.11 -20.86
CA LYS A 346 19.17 9.92 -19.78
C LYS A 346 17.76 10.32 -20.20
N ALA A 347 17.62 11.40 -20.97
CA ALA A 347 16.34 11.81 -21.55
C ALA A 347 15.74 10.71 -22.45
N LEU A 348 16.55 10.17 -23.37
CA LEU A 348 16.12 9.09 -24.28
C LEU A 348 15.73 7.82 -23.50
N SER A 349 16.50 7.47 -22.47
CA SER A 349 16.17 6.34 -21.58
C SER A 349 14.81 6.52 -20.92
N TYR A 350 14.53 7.70 -20.36
CA TYR A 350 13.22 7.99 -19.75
C TYR A 350 12.08 8.00 -20.76
N TYR A 351 12.30 8.46 -21.99
CA TYR A 351 11.26 8.40 -23.02
C TYR A 351 10.92 6.96 -23.42
N TYR A 352 11.90 6.06 -23.52
CA TYR A 352 11.62 4.63 -23.73
C TYR A 352 10.84 4.02 -22.56
N GLN A 353 11.18 4.37 -21.32
CA GLN A 353 10.43 3.93 -20.14
C GLN A 353 9.00 4.47 -20.12
N ALA A 354 8.79 5.73 -20.51
CA ALA A 354 7.47 6.34 -20.64
C ALA A 354 6.62 5.62 -21.68
N GLN A 355 7.20 5.30 -22.84
CA GLN A 355 6.53 4.56 -23.92
C GLN A 355 6.13 3.15 -23.45
N ALA A 356 7.05 2.40 -22.84
CA ALA A 356 6.77 1.07 -22.32
C ALA A 356 5.69 1.10 -21.23
N ALA A 357 5.81 2.00 -20.25
CA ALA A 357 4.82 2.11 -19.19
C ALA A 357 3.44 2.52 -19.72
N ALA A 358 3.39 3.41 -20.71
CA ALA A 358 2.13 3.76 -21.36
C ALA A 358 1.52 2.58 -22.12
N GLN A 359 2.35 1.76 -22.79
CA GLN A 359 1.88 0.54 -23.48
C GLN A 359 1.27 -0.45 -22.48
N ASP A 360 1.92 -0.69 -21.34
CA ASP A 360 1.37 -1.57 -20.29
C ASP A 360 -0.04 -1.12 -19.85
N ASN A 361 -0.26 0.20 -19.73
CA ASN A 361 -1.59 0.75 -19.40
C ASN A 361 -2.62 0.57 -20.52
N LEU A 362 -2.21 0.66 -21.78
CA LEU A 362 -3.09 0.47 -22.94
C LEU A 362 -3.52 -1.00 -23.07
N ASP A 363 -2.63 -1.93 -22.74
CA ASP A 363 -2.85 -3.38 -22.83
C ASP A 363 -3.85 -3.91 -21.80
N LEU A 364 -4.13 -3.15 -20.73
CA LEU A 364 -5.17 -3.47 -19.74
C LEU A 364 -6.62 -3.40 -20.29
N GLY A 365 -6.84 -2.83 -21.49
CA GLY A 365 -8.14 -2.82 -22.18
C GLY A 365 -9.03 -1.58 -21.94
N GLY A 366 -9.92 -1.28 -22.90
CA GLY A 366 -10.58 0.02 -23.13
C GLY A 366 -11.74 0.45 -22.20
N ASN A 367 -11.64 0.25 -20.89
CA ASN A 367 -12.58 0.85 -19.92
C ASN A 367 -11.89 1.43 -18.67
N VAL A 368 -10.57 1.62 -18.71
CA VAL A 368 -9.79 2.12 -17.58
C VAL A 368 -9.73 3.66 -17.61
N ALA A 369 -10.05 4.30 -16.48
CA ALA A 369 -9.78 5.71 -16.25
C ALA A 369 -8.28 5.96 -16.45
N GLY A 370 -7.90 6.61 -17.56
CA GLY A 370 -6.50 6.85 -17.91
C GLY A 370 -6.08 6.36 -19.30
N TYR A 371 -6.92 5.65 -20.06
CA TYR A 371 -6.58 5.22 -21.43
C TYR A 371 -6.14 6.38 -22.34
N GLU A 372 -6.89 7.49 -22.33
CA GLU A 372 -6.53 8.68 -23.12
C GLU A 372 -5.22 9.31 -22.65
N ALA A 373 -4.96 9.30 -21.34
CA ALA A 373 -3.71 9.81 -20.77
C ALA A 373 -2.53 8.93 -21.18
N ALA A 374 -2.68 7.60 -21.09
CA ALA A 374 -1.67 6.64 -21.53
C ALA A 374 -1.38 6.78 -23.03
N LEU A 375 -2.42 6.89 -23.87
CA LEU A 375 -2.25 7.09 -25.31
C LEU A 375 -1.48 8.38 -25.62
N LYS A 376 -1.81 9.47 -24.91
CA LYS A 376 -1.10 10.74 -25.03
C LYS A 376 0.38 10.60 -24.64
N VAL A 377 0.67 9.97 -23.50
CA VAL A 377 2.06 9.73 -23.05
C VAL A 377 2.83 8.91 -24.07
N TYR A 378 2.23 7.84 -24.60
CA TYR A 378 2.84 6.99 -25.62
C TYR A 378 3.21 7.79 -26.88
N GLN A 379 2.29 8.65 -27.36
CA GLN A 379 2.53 9.50 -28.53
C GLN A 379 3.65 10.51 -28.29
N GLU A 380 3.59 11.25 -27.18
CA GLU A 380 4.60 12.27 -26.85
C GLU A 380 6.00 11.65 -26.66
N ALA A 381 6.08 10.48 -26.00
CA ALA A 381 7.33 9.75 -25.86
C ALA A 381 7.87 9.28 -27.23
N THR A 382 7.01 8.77 -28.10
CA THR A 382 7.39 8.31 -29.45
C THR A 382 7.95 9.45 -30.29
N GLU A 383 7.30 10.62 -30.28
CA GLU A 383 7.77 11.80 -30.99
C GLU A 383 9.12 12.30 -30.45
N ALA A 384 9.31 12.25 -29.13
CA ALA A 384 10.57 12.64 -28.50
C ALA A 384 11.72 11.68 -28.85
N ILE A 385 11.46 10.37 -28.83
CA ILE A 385 12.42 9.34 -29.28
C ILE A 385 12.82 9.57 -30.73
N GLN A 386 11.85 9.77 -31.63
CA GLN A 386 12.13 10.03 -33.05
C GLN A 386 12.96 11.30 -33.24
N ARG A 387 12.62 12.39 -32.56
CA ARG A 387 13.37 13.65 -32.62
C ARG A 387 14.82 13.48 -32.17
N LEU A 388 15.05 12.81 -31.04
CA LEU A 388 16.40 12.63 -30.48
C LEU A 388 17.26 11.63 -31.27
N THR A 389 16.64 10.63 -31.90
CA THR A 389 17.34 9.60 -32.70
C THR A 389 17.54 10.00 -34.16
N GLN A 390 16.68 10.84 -34.75
CA GLN A 390 16.89 11.39 -36.08
C GLN A 390 17.88 12.55 -36.07
N GLY A 391 17.87 13.38 -35.01
CA GLY A 391 18.84 14.46 -34.83
C GLY A 391 20.30 14.00 -34.72
N THR A 392 20.53 12.75 -34.32
CA THR A 392 21.87 12.12 -34.32
C THR A 392 22.35 11.67 -35.70
N ASN A 393 21.45 11.42 -36.66
CA ASN A 393 21.82 10.98 -38.02
C ASN A 393 22.24 12.14 -38.95
N ASP A 394 21.79 13.37 -38.67
CA ASP A 394 22.11 14.54 -39.48
C ASP A 394 23.50 15.15 -39.18
N THR A 395 24.19 14.68 -38.14
CA THR A 395 25.57 15.09 -37.82
C THR A 395 26.67 14.17 -38.33
N GLU A 396 26.34 13.01 -38.92
CA GLU A 396 27.36 12.05 -39.41
C GLU A 396 27.32 11.71 -40.91
N THR A 397 26.40 12.24 -41.71
CA THR A 397 26.30 11.79 -43.11
C THR A 397 26.10 12.89 -44.15
N THR A 398 27.09 13.79 -44.29
CA THR A 398 27.44 14.25 -45.63
C THR A 398 28.40 13.24 -46.25
N THR A 399 27.92 12.39 -47.16
CA THR A 399 28.45 12.18 -48.54
C THR A 399 27.74 10.98 -49.18
N GLU A 400 27.00 11.29 -50.24
CA GLU A 400 26.70 10.46 -51.43
C GLU A 400 25.68 9.29 -51.41
N ASN A 401 24.59 9.59 -52.12
CA ASN A 401 24.07 8.90 -53.31
C ASN A 401 23.18 7.65 -53.19
N GLN A 402 21.89 7.95 -53.37
CA GLN A 402 21.05 7.52 -54.52
C GLN A 402 20.93 6.02 -54.86
N GLN A 403 19.70 5.54 -54.60
CA GLN A 403 18.72 5.12 -55.64
C GLN A 403 18.56 3.62 -55.93
N THR A 404 17.39 3.10 -55.50
CA THR A 404 16.53 2.02 -56.09
C THR A 404 17.13 0.61 -56.21
N THR A 405 16.44 -0.52 -56.00
CA THR A 405 15.13 -1.01 -56.51
C THR A 405 14.73 -2.30 -55.76
N THR A 406 13.41 -2.49 -55.61
CA THR A 406 12.54 -3.71 -55.64
C THR A 406 13.08 -5.14 -55.51
N ASP A 407 12.28 -5.95 -54.79
CA ASP A 407 11.98 -7.40 -54.90
C ASP A 407 13.13 -8.41 -54.85
N ASP A 408 13.09 -9.37 -53.93
CA ASP A 408 12.40 -10.66 -54.14
C ASP A 408 12.58 -11.56 -52.91
N THR A 409 11.61 -12.44 -52.73
CA THR A 409 11.51 -13.50 -51.74
C THR A 409 12.50 -14.62 -52.08
N THR A 410 13.27 -15.13 -51.12
CA THR A 410 13.48 -16.58 -50.98
C THR A 410 14.20 -16.95 -49.68
N THR A 411 13.47 -17.73 -48.90
CA THR A 411 13.90 -18.61 -47.82
C THR A 411 14.99 -19.58 -48.29
N GLU A 412 16.15 -19.56 -47.62
CA GLU A 412 17.03 -20.73 -47.53
C GLU A 412 16.93 -21.34 -46.14
N THR A 413 16.28 -22.50 -46.09
CA THR A 413 16.26 -23.41 -44.95
C THR A 413 17.64 -24.06 -44.83
N THR A 414 18.40 -23.71 -43.79
CA THR A 414 19.49 -24.55 -43.28
C THR A 414 19.00 -25.28 -42.04
N SER A 415 18.91 -26.60 -42.15
CA SER A 415 18.60 -27.52 -41.08
C SER A 415 19.85 -27.78 -40.24
N GLY A 416 19.70 -27.76 -38.91
CA GLY A 416 20.61 -28.47 -38.00
C GLY A 416 21.34 -27.59 -37.01
N ASP A 417 20.60 -26.93 -36.11
CA ASP A 417 20.84 -27.07 -34.67
C ASP A 417 19.49 -26.82 -33.99
N GLU A 418 19.10 -27.70 -33.07
CA GLU A 418 17.92 -27.44 -32.22
C GLU A 418 18.27 -26.24 -31.35
N ASN A 419 17.94 -25.03 -31.83
CA ASN A 419 17.93 -23.83 -31.00
C ASN A 419 16.94 -24.10 -29.87
N GLN A 420 17.44 -24.62 -28.74
CA GLN A 420 16.71 -24.64 -27.49
C GLN A 420 16.40 -23.18 -27.15
N GLU A 421 15.15 -22.78 -27.34
CA GLU A 421 14.69 -21.43 -27.09
C GLU A 421 15.06 -21.04 -25.66
N VAL A 422 15.94 -20.04 -25.53
CA VAL A 422 16.32 -19.48 -24.23
C VAL A 422 15.19 -18.55 -23.80
N VAL A 423 14.57 -18.91 -22.70
CA VAL A 423 13.44 -18.21 -22.12
C VAL A 423 13.92 -17.40 -20.92
N THR A 424 13.45 -16.16 -20.84
CA THR A 424 13.64 -15.29 -19.68
C THR A 424 12.30 -15.14 -18.99
N LEU A 425 12.15 -15.77 -17.82
CA LEU A 425 11.00 -15.57 -16.94
C LEU A 425 11.35 -14.44 -15.99
N SER A 426 10.48 -13.44 -15.86
CA SER A 426 10.74 -12.31 -14.94
C SER A 426 9.55 -12.10 -14.01
N ASP A 427 9.85 -11.93 -12.73
CA ASP A 427 8.89 -11.50 -11.74
C ASP A 427 8.89 -9.98 -11.72
N ALA A 428 7.82 -9.39 -12.24
CA ALA A 428 7.72 -7.94 -12.43
C ALA A 428 7.73 -7.16 -11.10
N THR A 429 7.31 -7.79 -10.00
CA THR A 429 7.24 -7.19 -8.65
C THR A 429 8.62 -6.99 -8.05
N THR A 430 9.49 -7.98 -8.20
CA THR A 430 10.82 -7.99 -7.56
C THR A 430 11.94 -7.64 -8.53
N GLY A 431 11.67 -7.63 -9.84
CA GLY A 431 12.66 -7.41 -10.89
C GLY A 431 13.63 -8.58 -11.09
N VAL A 432 13.32 -9.74 -10.50
CA VAL A 432 14.12 -10.95 -10.59
C VAL A 432 13.84 -11.65 -11.90
N SER A 433 14.90 -12.01 -12.62
CA SER A 433 14.80 -12.76 -13.88
C SER A 433 15.50 -14.10 -13.76
N VAL A 434 14.87 -15.15 -14.29
CA VAL A 434 15.44 -16.49 -14.44
C VAL A 434 15.59 -16.76 -15.93
N ILE A 435 16.79 -17.15 -16.35
CA ILE A 435 17.16 -17.40 -17.73
C ILE A 435 17.62 -18.84 -17.88
N GLY A 436 16.98 -19.58 -18.79
CA GLY A 436 17.30 -20.96 -19.10
C GLY A 436 16.60 -21.41 -20.38
N THR A 437 16.93 -22.60 -20.88
CA THR A 437 16.14 -23.18 -21.99
C THR A 437 14.81 -23.69 -21.47
N GLN A 438 13.79 -23.80 -22.33
CA GLN A 438 12.48 -24.32 -21.92
C GLN A 438 12.57 -25.71 -21.25
N ALA A 439 13.51 -26.55 -21.70
CA ALA A 439 13.80 -27.85 -21.09
C ALA A 439 14.47 -27.72 -19.71
N ALA A 440 15.48 -26.84 -19.57
CA ALA A 440 16.17 -26.58 -18.31
C ALA A 440 15.21 -26.01 -17.25
N LEU A 441 14.22 -25.21 -17.68
CA LEU A 441 13.17 -24.65 -16.83
C LEU A 441 12.02 -25.64 -16.55
N SER A 442 12.12 -26.91 -16.96
CA SER A 442 11.07 -27.92 -16.78
C SER A 442 9.71 -27.50 -17.35
N ASN A 443 9.73 -26.77 -18.47
CA ASN A 443 8.57 -26.12 -19.09
C ASN A 443 7.86 -25.08 -18.21
N ALA A 444 8.55 -24.50 -17.23
CA ALA A 444 8.03 -23.34 -16.50
C ALA A 444 7.72 -22.20 -17.47
N VAL A 445 6.61 -21.52 -17.24
CA VAL A 445 6.19 -20.34 -18.00
C VAL A 445 6.11 -19.10 -17.12
N THR A 446 6.31 -19.25 -15.81
CA THR A 446 6.25 -18.17 -14.84
C THR A 446 7.32 -18.37 -13.77
N VAL A 447 7.97 -17.28 -13.37
CA VAL A 447 8.73 -17.20 -12.13
C VAL A 447 7.93 -16.35 -11.16
N VAL A 448 7.78 -16.84 -9.93
CA VAL A 448 7.11 -16.13 -8.83
C VAL A 448 8.16 -15.87 -7.78
N VAL A 449 8.32 -14.61 -7.39
CA VAL A 449 9.34 -14.23 -6.41
C VAL A 449 8.74 -13.42 -5.28
N MET A 450 9.08 -13.80 -4.05
CA MET A 450 8.56 -13.16 -2.84
C MET A 450 9.71 -12.74 -1.94
N ARG A 451 9.67 -11.48 -1.48
CA ARG A 451 10.62 -11.01 -0.47
C ARG A 451 10.30 -11.66 0.87
N THR A 452 11.34 -12.10 1.57
CA THR A 452 11.23 -12.79 2.85
C THR A 452 12.31 -12.33 3.83
N THR A 453 12.26 -12.84 5.06
CA THR A 453 13.26 -12.64 6.11
C THR A 453 13.94 -13.96 6.44
N VAL A 454 15.21 -13.90 6.80
CA VAL A 454 16.07 -15.02 7.17
C VAL A 454 16.57 -14.79 8.59
N ALA A 455 16.19 -15.66 9.52
CA ALA A 455 16.44 -15.42 10.95
C ALA A 455 17.94 -15.41 11.27
N ALA A 456 18.73 -16.26 10.61
CA ALA A 456 20.18 -16.27 10.69
C ALA A 456 20.86 -14.95 10.27
N LEU A 457 20.18 -14.09 9.50
CA LEU A 457 20.72 -12.83 8.97
C LEU A 457 20.12 -11.57 9.63
N LYS A 458 19.29 -11.71 10.67
CA LYS A 458 18.51 -10.60 11.27
C LYS A 458 19.29 -9.35 11.69
N ASP A 459 20.58 -9.50 12.02
CA ASP A 459 21.45 -8.41 12.49
C ASP A 459 22.30 -7.82 11.36
N LEU A 460 22.08 -8.26 10.11
CA LEU A 460 22.78 -7.80 8.91
C LEU A 460 21.85 -6.98 8.02
N ASN A 461 22.44 -6.17 7.15
CA ASN A 461 21.70 -5.52 6.06
C ASN A 461 21.62 -6.50 4.88
N TYR A 462 20.45 -7.07 4.64
CA TYR A 462 20.23 -8.05 3.57
C TYR A 462 18.84 -7.93 2.96
N ASP A 463 18.71 -8.37 1.71
CA ASP A 463 17.45 -8.70 1.07
C ASP A 463 17.38 -10.23 0.88
N ALA A 464 16.23 -10.86 1.09
CA ALA A 464 16.04 -12.27 0.78
C ALA A 464 14.83 -12.51 -0.14
N TYR A 465 14.99 -13.45 -1.06
CA TYR A 465 14.06 -13.74 -2.15
C TYR A 465 13.75 -15.23 -2.16
N ASP A 466 12.50 -15.59 -1.92
CA ASP A 466 11.98 -16.92 -2.20
C ASP A 466 11.59 -16.97 -3.68
N ILE A 467 12.33 -17.74 -4.47
CA ILE A 467 12.19 -17.79 -5.94
C ILE A 467 11.60 -19.15 -6.30
N THR A 468 10.47 -19.17 -7.02
CA THR A 468 9.77 -20.38 -7.44
C THR A 468 9.46 -20.34 -8.94
N LEU A 469 9.48 -21.49 -9.62
CA LEU A 469 9.01 -21.63 -11.00
C LEU A 469 7.66 -22.35 -11.06
N GLN A 470 6.80 -21.93 -11.98
CA GLN A 470 5.51 -22.57 -12.23
C GLN A 470 5.34 -22.96 -13.71
N ASP A 471 4.81 -24.16 -13.92
CA ASP A 471 4.37 -24.62 -15.25
C ASP A 471 3.08 -23.90 -15.71
N ALA A 472 2.64 -24.17 -16.94
CA ALA A 472 1.44 -23.54 -17.50
C ALA A 472 0.14 -23.91 -16.76
N SER A 473 0.17 -24.90 -15.87
CA SER A 473 -0.96 -25.29 -15.01
C SER A 473 -0.85 -24.65 -13.61
N GLY A 474 0.18 -23.85 -13.36
CA GLY A 474 0.44 -23.20 -12.07
C GLY A 474 1.07 -24.11 -11.01
N ASN A 475 1.57 -25.30 -11.38
CA ASN A 475 2.25 -26.18 -10.44
C ASN A 475 3.71 -25.78 -10.27
N GLU A 476 4.22 -25.87 -9.05
CA GLU A 476 5.65 -25.62 -8.79
C GLU A 476 6.53 -26.69 -9.43
N VAL A 477 7.56 -26.23 -10.14
CA VAL A 477 8.54 -27.10 -10.79
C VAL A 477 9.96 -26.68 -10.41
N GLN A 478 10.85 -27.66 -10.34
CA GLN A 478 12.28 -27.44 -10.15
C GLN A 478 12.98 -27.48 -11.52
N PRO A 479 14.08 -26.73 -11.72
CA PRO A 479 14.76 -26.75 -12.99
C PRO A 479 15.45 -28.11 -13.16
N SER A 480 15.45 -28.65 -14.38
CA SER A 480 16.08 -29.93 -14.66
C SER A 480 17.60 -29.82 -14.80
N GLU A 481 18.11 -28.61 -15.01
CA GLU A 481 19.52 -28.25 -15.13
C GLU A 481 19.80 -26.91 -14.41
N ALA A 482 21.07 -26.51 -14.36
CA ALA A 482 21.45 -25.25 -13.73
C ALA A 482 20.99 -24.05 -14.57
N VAL A 483 20.26 -23.10 -13.97
CA VAL A 483 19.69 -21.91 -14.63
C VAL A 483 20.26 -20.63 -14.06
N GLN A 484 20.33 -19.57 -14.87
CA GLN A 484 20.87 -18.28 -14.46
C GLN A 484 19.78 -17.44 -13.79
N VAL A 485 20.13 -16.75 -12.71
CA VAL A 485 19.27 -15.81 -12.02
C VAL A 485 19.92 -14.43 -12.03
N ILE A 486 19.12 -13.40 -12.30
CA ILE A 486 19.49 -12.00 -12.18
C ILE A 486 18.63 -11.39 -11.07
N LEU A 487 19.25 -11.00 -9.96
CA LEU A 487 18.59 -10.28 -8.86
C LEU A 487 18.98 -8.79 -8.92
N PRO A 488 18.03 -7.85 -8.76
CA PRO A 488 18.37 -6.45 -8.53
C PRO A 488 18.93 -6.26 -7.12
N VAL A 489 19.92 -5.37 -6.99
CA VAL A 489 20.59 -5.04 -5.74
C VAL A 489 20.82 -3.54 -5.62
N THR A 490 20.63 -3.01 -4.41
CA THR A 490 20.76 -1.55 -4.15
C THR A 490 22.19 -1.14 -3.79
N TYR A 491 22.95 -2.04 -3.15
CA TYR A 491 24.28 -1.76 -2.63
C TYR A 491 25.31 -2.77 -3.14
N GLU A 492 26.58 -2.50 -2.84
CA GLU A 492 27.65 -3.47 -3.07
C GLU A 492 27.40 -4.72 -2.22
N VAL A 493 27.37 -5.88 -2.87
CA VAL A 493 27.08 -7.17 -2.26
C VAL A 493 28.33 -7.70 -1.57
N SER A 494 28.17 -8.06 -0.30
CA SER A 494 29.18 -8.74 0.50
C SER A 494 29.15 -10.25 0.28
N ALA A 495 27.96 -10.85 0.23
CA ALA A 495 27.75 -12.27 0.02
C ALA A 495 26.34 -12.56 -0.50
N LEU A 496 26.17 -13.67 -1.21
CA LEU A 496 24.88 -14.25 -1.54
C LEU A 496 24.80 -15.64 -0.89
N TYR A 497 23.68 -15.95 -0.23
CA TYR A 497 23.44 -17.24 0.42
C TYR A 497 22.21 -17.91 -0.15
N HIS A 498 22.27 -19.22 -0.33
CA HIS A 498 21.11 -20.10 -0.36
C HIS A 498 20.73 -20.46 1.08
N VAL A 499 19.44 -20.40 1.40
CA VAL A 499 18.90 -20.70 2.73
C VAL A 499 18.10 -21.99 2.66
N ALA A 500 18.56 -23.03 3.35
CA ALA A 500 17.83 -24.30 3.41
C ALA A 500 16.62 -24.20 4.38
N ASN A 501 15.73 -25.20 4.33
CA ASN A 501 14.51 -25.25 5.16
C ASN A 501 14.79 -25.24 6.67
N ASP A 502 16.01 -25.59 7.10
CA ASP A 502 16.47 -25.53 8.49
C ASP A 502 17.20 -24.23 8.85
N ASP A 503 17.08 -23.19 8.01
CA ASP A 503 17.73 -21.88 8.08
C ASP A 503 19.26 -21.91 7.96
N SER A 504 19.84 -23.03 7.52
CA SER A 504 21.28 -23.11 7.25
C SER A 504 21.67 -22.38 5.96
N LEU A 505 22.80 -21.64 6.03
CA LEU A 505 23.28 -20.77 4.96
C LEU A 505 24.41 -21.42 4.15
N THR A 506 24.23 -21.51 2.83
CA THR A 506 25.27 -21.96 1.90
C THR A 506 25.66 -20.81 0.97
N SER A 507 26.95 -20.46 0.90
CA SER A 507 27.41 -19.37 0.04
C SER A 507 27.22 -19.71 -1.44
N VAL A 508 26.79 -18.72 -2.22
CA VAL A 508 26.59 -18.81 -3.67
C VAL A 508 27.53 -17.83 -4.36
N ASP A 509 28.25 -18.31 -5.38
CA ASP A 509 29.12 -17.45 -6.19
C ASP A 509 28.28 -16.47 -7.00
N VAL A 510 28.69 -15.20 -6.99
CA VAL A 510 27.90 -14.11 -7.54
C VAL A 510 28.76 -13.12 -8.31
N ILE A 511 28.24 -12.61 -9.42
CA ILE A 511 28.84 -11.53 -10.20
C ILE A 511 27.94 -10.31 -10.08
N GLN A 512 28.45 -9.22 -9.50
CA GLN A 512 27.73 -7.94 -9.46
C GLN A 512 28.14 -7.04 -10.64
N ASN A 513 27.16 -6.52 -11.36
CA ASN A 513 27.35 -5.48 -12.39
C ASN A 513 26.34 -4.35 -12.16
N GLY A 514 26.80 -3.24 -11.58
CA GLY A 514 25.94 -2.13 -11.18
C GLY A 514 24.90 -2.56 -10.13
N ASN A 515 23.63 -2.34 -10.45
CA ASN A 515 22.49 -2.65 -9.58
C ASN A 515 21.91 -4.05 -9.79
N LYS A 516 22.66 -4.97 -10.39
CA LYS A 516 22.24 -6.35 -10.62
C LYS A 516 23.33 -7.31 -10.17
N VAL A 517 22.91 -8.42 -9.57
CA VAL A 517 23.75 -9.59 -9.35
C VAL A 517 23.27 -10.77 -10.17
N THR A 518 24.22 -11.52 -10.71
CA THR A 518 23.97 -12.71 -11.53
C THR A 518 24.65 -13.91 -10.90
N PHE A 519 23.91 -15.01 -10.78
CA PHE A 519 24.38 -16.30 -10.26
C PHE A 519 23.62 -17.45 -10.92
N THR A 520 23.99 -18.68 -10.59
CA THR A 520 23.38 -19.89 -11.15
C THR A 520 22.85 -20.76 -10.03
N ILE A 521 21.70 -21.37 -10.25
CA ILE A 521 21.04 -22.25 -9.28
C ILE A 521 20.65 -23.57 -9.93
N SER A 522 20.57 -24.62 -9.11
CA SER A 522 20.07 -25.95 -9.50
C SER A 522 18.81 -26.35 -8.72
N HIS A 523 18.33 -25.48 -7.84
CA HIS A 523 17.08 -25.62 -7.09
C HIS A 523 16.54 -24.23 -6.73
N PHE A 524 15.23 -24.08 -6.76
CA PHE A 524 14.50 -22.89 -6.35
C PHE A 524 14.17 -22.98 -4.86
N SER A 525 14.51 -21.94 -4.12
CA SER A 525 14.39 -21.79 -2.67
C SER A 525 14.69 -20.32 -2.31
N ILE A 526 14.99 -20.05 -1.05
CA ILE A 526 15.31 -18.73 -0.55
C ILE A 526 16.78 -18.39 -0.83
N TYR A 527 17.00 -17.22 -1.44
CA TYR A 527 18.31 -16.64 -1.70
C TYR A 527 18.43 -15.27 -1.04
N ALA A 528 19.44 -15.10 -0.19
CA ALA A 528 19.67 -13.89 0.60
C ALA A 528 20.94 -13.16 0.16
N VAL A 529 20.79 -11.91 -0.26
CA VAL A 529 21.88 -11.00 -0.64
C VAL A 529 22.24 -10.14 0.58
N VAL A 530 23.44 -10.29 1.11
CA VAL A 530 23.96 -9.47 2.21
C VAL A 530 24.81 -8.34 1.64
N TYR A 531 24.58 -7.11 2.10
CA TYR A 531 25.27 -5.91 1.62
C TYR A 531 26.51 -5.56 2.46
N LYS A 532 27.47 -4.87 1.85
CA LYS A 532 28.62 -4.30 2.59
C LYS A 532 28.15 -3.14 3.47
N GLU A 533 28.73 -3.05 4.67
CA GLU A 533 28.47 -2.00 5.66
C GLU A 533 28.74 -0.61 5.06
N GLN A 534 27.75 0.30 5.16
CA GLN A 534 27.86 1.65 4.62
C GLN A 534 28.53 2.56 5.64
N ILE A 535 29.68 3.16 5.31
CA ILE A 535 30.31 4.18 6.15
C ILE A 535 29.55 5.49 5.93
N ALA A 536 28.91 6.01 6.99
CA ALA A 536 28.28 7.32 6.96
C ALA A 536 29.36 8.40 6.66
N LEU A 537 29.23 9.06 5.51
CA LEU A 537 30.06 10.22 5.18
C LEU A 537 29.51 11.44 5.94
N GLU A 538 30.30 11.92 6.92
CA GLU A 538 30.06 13.19 7.60
C GLU A 538 30.07 14.34 6.57
N GLU A 539 28.94 15.05 6.45
CA GLU A 539 28.90 16.31 5.73
C GLU A 539 29.76 17.35 6.44
N THR A 540 30.82 17.80 5.75
CA THR A 540 31.68 18.89 6.19
C THR A 540 30.92 20.21 6.03
N SER A 541 30.30 20.67 7.12
CA SER A 541 29.77 22.03 7.18
C SER A 541 30.91 23.04 7.36
N SER A 542 30.93 24.08 6.52
CA SER A 542 31.82 25.22 6.68
C SER A 542 31.16 26.26 7.58
N ASP A 543 31.85 26.56 8.68
CA ASP A 543 31.48 27.53 9.70
C ASP A 543 31.23 28.94 9.15
N VAL A 544 30.01 29.46 9.34
CA VAL A 544 29.80 30.88 9.70
C VAL A 544 28.71 30.97 10.78
N ALA A 545 29.15 31.26 12.00
CA ALA A 545 28.34 31.37 13.20
C ALA A 545 27.46 32.63 13.25
N VAL A 546 26.18 32.48 13.60
CA VAL A 546 25.38 33.51 14.29
C VAL A 546 24.47 32.86 15.35
N SER A 547 24.89 33.02 16.61
CA SER A 547 24.20 32.92 17.92
C SER A 547 22.82 32.25 18.06
N GLU A 548 22.77 31.27 18.97
CA GLU A 548 21.57 30.69 19.62
C GLU A 548 20.63 31.73 20.27
N PRO A 549 19.34 31.38 20.37
CA PRO A 549 18.61 31.62 21.60
C PRO A 549 17.91 30.35 22.14
N GLN A 550 18.42 29.89 23.28
CA GLN A 550 17.71 29.33 24.45
C GLN A 550 16.48 28.44 24.24
N LYS A 551 16.67 27.13 24.46
CA LYS A 551 15.61 26.17 24.82
C LYS A 551 14.81 26.67 26.02
N LYS A 552 13.54 26.99 25.80
CA LYS A 552 12.57 27.17 26.88
C LYS A 552 12.00 25.80 27.27
N GLN A 553 12.41 25.37 28.45
CA GLN A 553 11.88 24.27 29.24
C GLN A 553 10.35 24.37 29.30
N LEU A 554 9.63 23.36 28.80
CA LEU A 554 8.20 23.22 29.02
C LEU A 554 7.99 22.21 30.14
N ASP A 555 7.41 22.68 31.23
CA ASP A 555 7.23 21.95 32.48
C ASP A 555 6.40 20.67 32.28
N THR A 556 6.85 19.63 32.95
CA THR A 556 6.22 18.32 33.06
C THR A 556 4.98 18.41 33.97
N LEU A 557 3.85 17.87 33.52
CA LEU A 557 2.71 17.54 34.38
C LEU A 557 2.71 16.01 34.64
N PRO A 558 2.27 15.57 35.85
CA PRO A 558 2.65 14.27 36.38
C PRO A 558 1.85 13.10 35.76
N LYS A 559 2.54 11.95 35.66
CA LYS A 559 1.92 10.64 35.43
C LYS A 559 1.15 10.19 36.67
N THR A 560 -0.05 9.64 36.52
CA THR A 560 -0.63 8.70 37.51
C THR A 560 -1.55 7.69 36.86
N GLY A 561 -1.29 6.40 37.15
CA GLY A 561 -2.25 5.31 37.07
C GLY A 561 -2.55 4.73 38.46
N SER A 562 -3.75 4.16 38.60
CA SER A 562 -4.30 3.27 39.65
C SER A 562 -4.31 3.73 41.12
N GLN A 563 -5.52 3.95 41.66
CA GLN A 563 -6.08 3.30 42.86
C GLN A 563 -7.54 3.77 43.09
N SER A 564 -8.37 2.86 43.61
CA SER A 564 -9.84 2.93 43.69
C SER A 564 -10.41 4.06 44.59
N SER A 565 -11.58 4.60 44.23
CA SER A 565 -12.83 4.61 45.04
C SER A 565 -13.87 5.66 44.55
N LYS A 566 -15.09 5.17 44.23
CA LYS A 566 -16.47 5.76 44.21
C LYS A 566 -16.74 7.29 43.98
N PRO A 567 -17.96 7.64 43.48
CA PRO A 567 -18.17 8.74 42.55
C PRO A 567 -18.47 10.09 43.23
N LEU A 568 -18.05 11.20 42.61
CA LEU A 568 -18.53 12.54 42.96
C LEU A 568 -18.78 13.41 41.71
N THR A 569 -20.05 13.41 41.31
CA THR A 569 -20.90 14.53 40.87
C THR A 569 -20.29 15.90 40.50
N PHE A 570 -20.66 16.35 39.28
CA PHE A 570 -21.04 17.72 38.88
C PHE A 570 -20.15 18.91 39.31
N ILE A 571 -19.42 19.50 38.35
CA ILE A 571 -19.38 20.94 38.02
C ILE A 571 -18.83 21.04 36.59
N GLY A 572 -19.70 21.19 35.59
CA GLY A 572 -19.30 21.25 34.18
C GLY A 572 -20.31 21.93 33.26
N VAL A 573 -21.19 22.78 33.79
CA VAL A 573 -22.21 23.49 32.98
C VAL A 573 -22.23 25.01 33.24
N ALA A 574 -21.52 25.52 34.25
CA ALA A 574 -21.58 26.95 34.60
C ALA A 574 -20.62 27.86 33.81
N LEU A 575 -19.58 27.33 33.15
CA LEU A 575 -18.56 28.13 32.46
C LEU A 575 -18.89 28.43 30.99
N VAL A 576 -19.72 27.60 30.34
CA VAL A 576 -20.11 27.78 28.92
C VAL A 576 -21.21 28.84 28.76
N MET A 577 -22.05 29.07 29.78
CA MET A 577 -23.09 30.12 29.74
C MET A 577 -22.56 31.54 29.98
N ILE A 578 -21.36 31.71 30.55
CA ILE A 578 -20.81 33.04 30.81
C ILE A 578 -20.15 33.64 29.55
N LEU A 579 -19.64 32.81 28.64
CA LEU A 579 -19.04 33.27 27.38
C LEU A 579 -20.06 33.65 26.30
N SER A 580 -21.21 32.96 26.22
CA SER A 580 -22.25 33.27 25.23
C SER A 580 -22.97 34.60 25.49
N VAL A 581 -23.09 35.01 26.75
CA VAL A 581 -23.70 36.29 27.14
C VAL A 581 -22.81 37.49 26.77
N PHE A 582 -21.48 37.32 26.73
CA PHE A 582 -20.55 38.39 26.34
C PHE A 582 -20.53 38.64 24.82
N THR A 583 -20.60 37.59 24.00
CA THR A 583 -20.62 37.72 22.53
C THR A 583 -21.93 38.34 22.05
N ILE A 584 -23.07 37.97 22.63
CA ILE A 584 -24.37 38.55 22.27
C ILE A 584 -24.44 40.04 22.64
N ASN A 585 -23.91 40.44 23.80
CA ASN A 585 -23.87 41.86 24.20
C ASN A 585 -22.93 42.70 23.33
N TYR A 586 -21.83 42.12 22.83
CA TYR A 586 -20.89 42.81 21.94
C TYR A 586 -21.54 43.14 20.58
N PHE A 587 -22.29 42.19 19.99
CA PHE A 587 -22.97 42.40 18.71
C PHE A 587 -24.19 43.33 18.80
N LEU A 588 -24.93 43.31 19.92
CA LEU A 588 -26.03 44.25 20.15
C LEU A 588 -25.53 45.70 20.29
N LYS A 589 -24.35 45.92 20.87
CA LYS A 589 -23.76 47.27 20.99
C LYS A 589 -23.28 47.84 19.65
N GLN A 590 -22.72 47.01 18.75
CA GLN A 590 -22.34 47.48 17.41
C GLN A 590 -23.55 47.81 16.53
N LYS A 591 -24.65 47.04 16.64
CA LYS A 591 -25.87 47.25 15.85
C LYS A 591 -26.65 48.52 16.24
N ILE A 592 -26.50 48.98 17.49
CA ILE A 592 -27.10 50.23 17.98
C ILE A 592 -26.26 51.46 17.57
N MET A 593 -24.95 51.32 17.39
CA MET A 593 -24.07 52.41 16.96
C MET A 593 -24.07 52.66 15.43
N SER A 594 -24.60 51.75 14.61
CA SER A 594 -24.73 51.98 13.15
C SER A 594 -26.10 52.56 12.72
N ARG A 595 -26.96 52.94 13.67
CA ARG A 595 -28.29 53.55 13.40
C ARG A 595 -28.49 54.91 14.11
N LYS A 596 -27.42 55.69 14.26
CA LYS A 596 -27.53 57.12 14.59
C LYS A 596 -26.67 57.94 13.66
#